data_AF-A0A9E1NPJ6-F1
#
_entry.id   AF-A0A9E1NPJ6-F1
#
_cell.length_a   1.000
_cell.length_b   1.000
_cell.length_c   1.000
_cell.angle_alpha   90.00
_cell.angle_beta   90.00
_cell.angle_gamma   90.00
#
_symmetry.space_group_name_H-M   'P 1'
#
loop_
_entity.id
_entity.type
_entity.pdbx_description
1 polymer ?
#
loop_
_entity_poly.entity_id
_entity_poly.type
_entity_poly.pdbx_seq_one_letter_code
_entity_poly.pdbx_strand_id
1 'polypeptide(L)' 'MKLKEKIRNNTQTIGSWITLGHPGIAEIMSKAGFDWLTIDLEHSGIDIQQTEDLIRVIELCDVSPLVRITNNDPNL' A
#
# COMPACT_ATOMS: atom_id res chain seq x y z
N MET A 1 -13.83 -0.74 9.53
CA MET A 1 -13.55 0.69 9.78
C MET A 1 -12.42 1.11 8.85
N LYS A 2 -12.60 2.17 8.05
CA LYS A 2 -11.59 2.59 7.07
C LYS A 2 -10.35 3.12 7.78
N LEU A 3 -9.16 3.00 7.17
CA LEU A 3 -7.89 3.44 7.79
C LEU A 3 -7.95 4.88 8.34
N LYS A 4 -8.51 5.82 7.57
CA LYS A 4 -8.64 7.23 7.96
C LYS A 4 -9.48 7.42 9.24
N GLU A 5 -10.47 6.58 9.47
CA GLU A 5 -11.30 6.62 10.69
C GLU A 5 -10.52 6.08 11.89
N LYS A 6 -9.80 4.97 11.74
CA LYS A 6 -8.92 4.42 12.79
C LYS A 6 -7.89 5.47 13.25
N ILE A 7 -7.24 6.14 12.30
CA ILE A 7 -6.26 7.20 12.59
C ILE A 7 -6.93 8.37 13.33
N ARG A 8 -8.08 8.86 12.87
CA ARG A 8 -8.83 9.95 13.53
C ARG A 8 -9.24 9.61 14.96
N ASN A 9 -9.51 8.34 15.22
CA ASN A 9 -9.91 7.83 16.53
C ASN A 9 -8.72 7.46 17.42
N ASN A 10 -7.48 7.80 17.04
CA ASN A 10 -6.25 7.40 17.73
C ASN A 10 -6.17 5.88 17.97
N THR A 11 -6.80 5.09 17.10
CA THR A 11 -6.72 3.63 17.15
C THR A 11 -5.37 3.22 16.57
N GLN A 12 -4.63 2.38 17.31
CA GLN A 12 -3.38 1.82 16.81
C GLN A 12 -3.63 1.08 15.50
N THR A 13 -2.77 1.33 14.52
CA THR A 13 -2.76 0.59 13.24
C THR A 13 -1.34 0.12 12.96
N ILE A 14 -1.22 -1.05 12.35
CA ILE A 14 0.06 -1.65 11.97
C ILE A 14 0.05 -1.85 10.46
N GLY A 15 1.09 -1.35 9.79
CA GLY A 15 1.28 -1.55 8.37
C GLY A 15 2.68 -2.02 8.01
N SER A 16 2.88 -2.28 6.73
CA SER A 16 4.16 -2.72 6.18
C SER A 16 4.43 -2.13 4.81
N TRP A 17 5.66 -2.33 4.34
CA TRP A 17 6.14 -1.88 3.04
C TRP A 17 6.03 -2.98 1.99
N ILE A 18 5.69 -2.58 0.77
CA ILE A 18 5.79 -3.39 -0.45
C ILE A 18 6.90 -2.79 -1.31
N THR A 19 8.02 -3.50 -1.41
CA THR A 19 9.18 -3.15 -2.24
C THR A 19 9.40 -4.12 -3.40
N LEU A 20 8.50 -5.11 -3.56
CA LEU A 20 8.50 -6.09 -4.64
C LEU A 20 7.22 -5.95 -5.46
N GLY A 21 7.39 -5.61 -6.75
CA GLY A 21 6.30 -5.33 -7.71
C GLY A 21 5.54 -6.55 -8.22
N HIS A 22 5.20 -7.49 -7.33
CA HIS A 22 4.54 -8.74 -7.73
C HIS A 22 3.19 -8.92 -7.01
N PRO A 23 2.07 -9.14 -7.74
CA PRO A 23 0.73 -9.32 -7.17
C PRO A 23 0.65 -10.38 -6.06
N GLY A 24 1.35 -11.51 -6.23
CA GLY A 24 1.42 -12.56 -5.20
C GLY A 24 2.04 -12.11 -3.88
N ILE A 25 2.98 -11.14 -3.90
CA ILE A 25 3.54 -10.57 -2.66
C ILE A 25 2.48 -9.70 -1.98
N ALA A 26 1.77 -8.86 -2.74
CA ALA A 26 0.67 -8.06 -2.20
C ALA A 26 -0.42 -8.94 -1.57
N GLU A 27 -0.79 -10.07 -2.19
CA GLU A 27 -1.79 -10.97 -1.64
C GLU A 27 -1.33 -11.62 -0.32
N ILE A 28 -0.10 -12.16 -0.28
CA ILE A 28 0.48 -12.75 0.92
C ILE A 28 0.53 -11.73 2.06
N MET A 29 1.03 -10.53 1.76
CA MET A 29 1.16 -9.46 2.74
C MET A 29 -0.22 -8.98 3.23
N SER A 30 -1.21 -8.90 2.35
CA SER A 30 -2.57 -8.51 2.74
C SER A 30 -3.21 -9.53 3.69
N LYS A 31 -2.87 -10.81 3.55
CA LYS A 31 -3.32 -11.89 4.45
C LYS A 31 -2.49 -12.01 5.74
N ALA A 32 -1.41 -11.24 5.90
CA ALA A 32 -0.53 -11.29 7.06
C ALA A 32 -1.06 -10.51 8.29
N GLY A 33 -2.21 -9.83 8.17
CA GLY A 33 -2.86 -9.13 9.29
C GLY A 33 -2.51 -7.65 9.43
N PHE A 34 -1.98 -7.02 8.38
CA PHE A 34 -1.73 -5.57 8.35
C PHE A 34 -3.02 -4.78 8.11
N ASP A 35 -3.13 -3.61 8.73
CA ASP A 35 -4.21 -2.65 8.50
C ASP A 35 -4.04 -1.92 7.16
N TRP A 36 -2.79 -1.74 6.73
CA TRP A 36 -2.42 -1.02 5.51
C TRP A 36 -1.07 -1.49 4.96
N LEU A 37 -0.90 -1.32 3.66
CA LEU A 37 0.34 -1.63 2.94
C LEU A 37 0.76 -0.44 2.09
N THR A 38 2.02 -0.02 2.22
CA THR A 38 2.57 1.08 1.42
C THR A 38 3.45 0.56 0.30
N ILE A 39 3.05 0.86 -0.94
CA ILE A 39 3.83 0.60 -2.16
C ILE A 39 4.90 1.67 -2.28
N ASP A 40 6.15 1.24 -2.44
CA ASP A 40 7.29 2.13 -2.49
C ASP A 40 7.70 2.49 -3.93
N LEU A 41 7.28 3.64 -4.45
CA LEU A 41 7.76 4.13 -5.75
C LEU A 41 9.09 4.90 -5.66
N GLU A 42 9.58 5.23 -4.46
CA GLU A 42 10.78 6.08 -4.28
C GLU A 42 12.08 5.27 -4.29
N HIS A 43 12.09 4.10 -3.64
CA HIS A 43 13.30 3.30 -3.42
C HIS A 43 13.19 1.85 -3.88
N SER A 44 12.24 1.54 -4.75
CA SER A 44 12.11 0.23 -5.37
C SER A 44 12.10 0.33 -6.90
N GLY A 45 12.13 -0.83 -7.57
CA GLY A 45 11.98 -0.93 -9.03
C GLY A 45 10.52 -1.03 -9.49
N ILE A 46 9.55 -0.71 -8.62
CA ILE A 46 8.13 -0.77 -8.94
C ILE A 46 7.75 0.37 -9.89
N ASP A 47 7.09 0.05 -11.00
CA ASP A 47 6.54 1.04 -11.92
C ASP A 47 5.04 1.34 -11.65
N ILE A 48 4.47 2.25 -12.44
CA ILE A 48 3.08 2.70 -12.28
C ILE A 48 2.09 1.58 -12.60
N GLN A 49 2.37 0.75 -13.61
CA GLN A 49 1.51 -0.37 -13.99
C GLN A 49 1.48 -1.44 -12.88
N GLN A 50 2.64 -1.77 -12.34
CA GLN A 50 2.76 -2.66 -11.18
C GLN A 50 2.05 -2.07 -9.97
N THR A 51 2.16 -0.76 -9.74
CA THR A 51 1.44 -0.07 -8.65
C THR A 51 -0.07 -0.22 -8.79
N GLU A 52 -0.62 -0.06 -9.99
CA GLU A 52 -2.04 -0.29 -10.26
C GLU A 52 -2.46 -1.73 -9.90
N ASP A 53 -1.68 -2.73 -10.33
CA ASP A 53 -1.95 -4.14 -10.02
C ASP A 53 -1.86 -4.42 -8.51
N LEU A 54 -0.86 -3.87 -7.83
CA LEU A 54 -0.69 -4.00 -6.39
C LEU A 54 -1.86 -3.35 -5.63
N ILE A 55 -2.28 -2.14 -6.02
CA ILE A 55 -3.45 -1.46 -5.44
C ILE A 55 -4.68 -2.35 -5.57
N ARG A 56 -4.96 -2.87 -6.77
CA ARG A 56 -6.11 -3.75 -7.02
C ARG A 56 -6.11 -4.96 -6.09
N VAL A 57 -4.96 -5.63 -5.94
CA VAL A 57 -4.85 -6.81 -5.06
C VAL A 57 -5.07 -6.45 -3.59
N ILE A 58 -4.46 -5.37 -3.11
CA ILE A 58 -4.55 -4.94 -1.71
C ILE A 58 -6.00 -4.56 -1.37
N GLU A 59 -6.69 -3.81 -2.24
CA GLU A 59 -8.09 -3.44 -2.05
C GLU A 59 -9.03 -4.65 -2.08
N LEU A 60 -8.82 -5.59 -3.01
CA LEU A 60 -9.60 -6.84 -3.08
C LEU A 60 -9.42 -7.73 -1.84
N CYS A 61 -8.36 -7.52 -1.05
CA CYS A 61 -8.13 -8.20 0.22
C CYS A 61 -8.63 -7.40 1.44
N ASP A 62 -9.42 -6.33 1.26
CA ASP A 62 -9.92 -5.46 2.32
C ASP A 62 -8.84 -4.77 3.16
N VAL A 63 -7.64 -4.59 2.61
CA VAL A 63 -6.51 -3.86 3.22
C VAL A 63 -6.40 -2.48 2.56
N SER A 64 -5.94 -1.47 3.30
CA SER A 64 -5.80 -0.12 2.73
C SER A 64 -4.46 0.03 1.98
N PRO A 65 -4.46 0.27 0.66
CA PRO A 65 -3.24 0.59 -0.06
C PRO A 65 -2.83 2.05 0.17
N LEU A 66 -1.54 2.28 0.33
CA LEU A 66 -0.91 3.58 0.29
C LEU A 66 0.21 3.55 -0.75
N VAL A 67 0.57 4.71 -1.29
CA VAL A 67 1.69 4.84 -2.23
C VAL A 67 2.62 5.92 -1.71
N ARG A 68 3.90 5.58 -1.56
CA ARG A 68 4.96 6.56 -1.42
C ARG A 68 5.41 6.98 -2.81
N ILE A 69 5.07 8.21 -3.18
CA ILE A 69 5.48 8.83 -4.45
C ILE A 69 6.98 9.20 -4.43
N THR A 70 7.58 9.28 -5.61
CA THR A 70 8.99 9.64 -5.81
C THR A 70 9.33 11.06 -5.37
N ASN A 71 8.40 12.00 -5.56
CA ASN A 71 8.57 13.40 -5.20
C ASN A 71 7.21 14.07 -4.96
N ASN A 72 7.17 15.12 -4.14
CA ASN A 72 6.01 15.96 -3.90
C ASN A 72 5.99 17.17 -4.86
N ASP A 73 5.96 16.89 -6.17
CA ASP A 73 5.81 17.90 -7.22
C ASP A 73 4.55 17.59 -8.04
N PRO A 74 3.58 18.51 -8.15
CA PRO A 74 2.36 18.28 -8.92
C PRO A 74 2.58 18.22 -10.45
N ASN A 75 3.78 18.53 -10.95
CA ASN A 75 4.11 18.56 -12.38
C ASN A 75 4.96 17.36 -12.84
N LEU A 76 5.31 16.46 -11.93
CA LEU A 76 5.92 15.16 -12.22
C LEU A 76 4.83 14.08 -12.34
#